data_AF-A0A7C8LK45-F1
#
_entry.id   AF-A0A7C8LK45-F1
#
_cell.length_a   1.000
_cell.length_b   1.000
_cell.length_c   1.000
_cell.angle_alpha   90.00
_cell.angle_beta   90.00
_cell.angle_gamma   90.00
#
_symmetry.space_group_name_H-M   'P 1'
#
loop_
_entity.id
_entity.type
_entity.pdbx_description
1 polymer ?
#
loop_
_entity_poly.entity_id
_entity_poly.type
_entity_poly.pdbx_seq_one_letter_code
_entity_poly.pdbx_strand_id
1 'polypeptide(L)'
;MALQILTGKPKLCCPAPLECMEYFYIYESGTIWKSYIPIKGTFIFNGSFNPAAVTIRFLLFNGKVVTRILQPGQSFAFTGDNVRKIEVSVANGPADLYFELCTQTLTDINCKQKNPCCPDSLQCTFFSSYWNIPINEDFLLWQSTVPVTGSFEINPSQLLPQEVEINVIIKRFNQPDVVETITSTTVIRSENMKALLVNISNLENPAVLSVSACLRDQVNKKSKS
;
A
#
# COMPACT_ATOMS: atom_id res chain seq x y z
N MET A 1 -0.64 -52.46 -26.87
CA MET A 1 -0.98 -51.09 -26.40
C MET A 1 0.29 -50.49 -25.81
N ALA A 2 0.81 -49.43 -26.41
CA ALA A 2 2.02 -48.77 -25.93
C ALA A 2 1.65 -47.82 -24.77
N LEU A 3 2.24 -48.06 -23.59
CA LEU A 3 2.21 -47.11 -22.49
C LEU A 3 3.07 -45.90 -22.91
N GLN A 4 2.44 -44.78 -23.24
CA GLN A 4 3.14 -43.51 -23.35
C GLN A 4 3.53 -43.07 -21.93
N ILE A 5 4.80 -43.33 -21.58
CA ILE A 5 5.43 -42.71 -20.42
C ILE A 5 5.59 -41.22 -20.76
N LEU A 6 4.73 -40.39 -20.16
CA LEU A 6 4.88 -38.94 -20.13
C LEU A 6 6.19 -38.60 -19.42
N THR A 7 7.28 -38.52 -20.18
CA THR A 7 8.57 -37.96 -19.74
C THR A 7 8.52 -36.44 -19.74
N GLY A 8 7.51 -35.88 -19.07
CA GLY A 8 7.56 -34.50 -18.63
C GLY A 8 8.12 -34.51 -17.22
N LYS A 9 9.44 -34.29 -17.05
CA LYS A 9 9.91 -33.82 -15.74
C LYS A 9 9.06 -32.59 -15.41
N PRO A 10 8.33 -32.53 -14.28
CA PRO A 10 7.76 -31.26 -13.87
C PRO A 10 8.95 -30.31 -13.81
N LYS A 11 8.93 -29.23 -14.60
CA LYS A 11 9.83 -28.11 -14.32
C LYS A 11 9.54 -27.80 -12.86
N LEU A 12 10.53 -28.03 -11.99
CA LEU A 12 10.50 -27.51 -10.64
C LEU A 12 10.39 -26.00 -10.81
N CYS A 13 9.16 -25.50 -10.80
CA CYS A 13 8.90 -24.10 -10.61
C CYS A 13 9.39 -23.84 -9.19
N CYS A 14 10.58 -23.28 -9.06
CA CYS A 14 10.94 -22.58 -7.85
C CYS A 14 10.33 -21.18 -8.02
N PRO A 15 9.21 -20.83 -7.39
CA PRO A 15 8.89 -19.43 -7.17
C PRO A 15 10.03 -18.86 -6.30
N ALA A 16 11.05 -18.27 -6.92
CA ALA A 16 12.01 -17.46 -6.18
C ALA A 16 11.24 -16.23 -5.65
N PRO A 17 11.49 -15.86 -4.39
CA PRO A 17 10.44 -15.59 -3.43
C PRO A 17 9.68 -14.30 -3.78
N LEU A 18 8.35 -14.35 -3.64
CA LEU A 18 7.66 -13.21 -3.07
C LEU A 18 8.40 -12.92 -1.75
N GLU A 19 9.15 -11.82 -1.67
CA GLU A 19 9.59 -11.32 -0.36
C GLU A 19 8.31 -10.83 0.34
N CYS A 20 7.70 -11.76 1.05
CA CYS A 20 6.53 -11.56 1.87
C CYS A 20 6.94 -10.88 3.17
N MET A 21 6.30 -9.74 3.46
CA MET A 21 6.19 -9.08 4.77
C MET A 21 7.46 -9.16 5.63
N GLU A 22 8.47 -8.37 5.25
CA GLU A 22 9.42 -7.92 6.27
C GLU A 22 8.77 -6.85 7.12
N TYR A 23 9.00 -6.91 8.43
CA TYR A 23 8.56 -5.88 9.34
C TYR A 23 9.61 -5.56 10.40
N PHE A 24 9.68 -4.29 10.80
CA PHE A 24 10.50 -3.82 11.91
C PHE A 24 10.01 -2.47 12.40
N TYR A 25 10.45 -2.10 13.61
CA TYR A 25 10.19 -0.78 14.18
C TYR A 25 11.25 0.23 13.76
N ILE A 26 10.81 1.42 13.39
CA ILE A 26 11.68 2.56 13.08
C ILE A 26 11.71 3.47 14.31
N TYR A 27 12.89 3.57 14.91
CA TYR A 27 13.14 4.43 16.06
C TYR A 27 13.81 5.75 15.67
N GLU A 28 14.70 5.75 14.69
CA GLU A 28 15.53 6.92 14.38
C GLU A 28 15.42 7.33 12.90
N SER A 29 15.93 8.53 12.62
CA SER A 29 16.04 9.02 11.24
C SER A 29 17.07 8.21 10.46
N GLY A 30 16.77 7.87 9.21
CA GLY A 30 17.69 7.10 8.40
C GLY A 30 17.11 6.58 7.10
N THR A 31 17.94 5.82 6.39
CA THR A 31 17.49 5.01 5.25
C THR A 31 16.99 3.69 5.80
N ILE A 32 15.69 3.43 5.68
CA ILE A 32 15.08 2.21 6.22
C ILE A 32 15.00 1.11 5.16
N TRP A 33 14.98 1.49 3.88
CA TRP A 33 14.90 0.55 2.78
C TRP A 33 15.58 1.13 1.54
N LYS A 34 16.28 0.28 0.79
CA LYS A 34 16.96 0.68 -0.44
C LYS A 34 17.07 -0.52 -1.37
N SER A 35 16.86 -0.27 -2.64
CA SER A 35 17.16 -1.20 -3.71
C SER A 35 18.14 -0.58 -4.72
N TYR A 36 18.95 -1.45 -5.33
CA TYR A 36 19.85 -1.12 -6.43
C TYR A 36 19.18 -1.29 -7.80
N ILE A 37 17.98 -1.84 -7.81
CA ILE A 37 17.19 -2.15 -9.00
C ILE A 37 15.74 -1.66 -8.83
N PRO A 38 15.03 -1.34 -9.92
CA PRO A 38 13.60 -1.01 -9.84
C PRO A 38 12.78 -2.07 -9.11
N ILE A 39 12.12 -1.68 -8.02
CA ILE A 39 11.19 -2.54 -7.28
C ILE A 39 9.78 -1.97 -7.40
N LYS A 40 8.82 -2.86 -7.59
CA LYS A 40 7.42 -2.58 -7.36
C LYS A 40 7.05 -3.10 -5.98
N GLY A 41 6.33 -2.32 -5.19
CA GLY A 41 5.99 -2.73 -3.83
C GLY A 41 4.91 -1.89 -3.19
N THR A 42 4.29 -2.45 -2.16
CA THR A 42 3.46 -1.73 -1.20
C THR A 42 4.21 -1.63 0.12
N PHE A 43 4.33 -0.41 0.64
CA PHE A 43 5.08 -0.06 1.82
C PHE A 43 4.12 0.56 2.84
N ILE A 44 4.04 -0.01 4.02
CA ILE A 44 3.07 0.32 5.05
C ILE A 44 3.81 0.87 6.27
N PHE A 45 3.33 2.00 6.78
CA PHE A 45 3.83 2.68 7.96
C PHE A 45 2.68 2.76 8.94
N ASN A 46 2.69 1.92 9.96
CA ASN A 46 1.70 1.93 11.03
C ASN A 46 2.23 2.72 12.22
N GLY A 47 1.70 3.94 12.39
CA GLY A 47 2.08 4.87 13.44
C GLY A 47 1.07 4.97 14.57
N SER A 48 0.17 3.99 14.72
CA SER A 48 -0.94 4.02 15.70
C SER A 48 -0.53 4.43 17.12
N PHE A 49 0.65 4.00 17.57
CA PHE A 49 1.21 4.30 18.89
C PHE A 49 2.45 5.20 18.84
N ASN A 50 2.80 5.69 17.65
CA ASN A 50 3.99 6.49 17.46
C ASN A 50 3.79 7.90 18.05
N PRO A 51 4.61 8.32 19.04
CA PRO A 51 4.45 9.60 19.71
C PRO A 51 5.07 10.78 18.93
N ALA A 52 5.86 10.50 17.89
CA ALA A 52 6.63 11.51 17.18
C ALA A 52 6.07 11.82 15.79
N ALA A 53 6.24 13.06 15.32
CA ALA A 53 6.01 13.39 13.92
C ALA A 53 7.12 12.77 13.05
N VAL A 54 6.72 12.13 11.95
CA VAL A 54 7.62 11.40 11.06
C VAL A 54 7.45 11.86 9.62
N THR A 55 8.55 12.23 8.98
CA THR A 55 8.58 12.51 7.53
C THR A 55 9.12 11.30 6.80
N ILE A 56 8.34 10.77 5.85
CA ILE A 56 8.69 9.64 4.99
C ILE A 56 8.94 10.18 3.58
N ARG A 57 10.05 9.76 2.97
CA ARG A 57 10.40 10.10 1.58
C ARG A 57 10.64 8.84 0.78
N PHE A 58 9.88 8.67 -0.29
CA PHE A 58 10.11 7.65 -1.31
C PHE A 58 10.86 8.28 -2.47
N LEU A 59 12.09 7.82 -2.71
CA LEU A 59 12.89 8.22 -3.85
C LEU A 59 12.73 7.15 -4.93
N LEU A 60 12.33 7.56 -6.13
CA LEU A 60 12.13 6.68 -7.28
C LEU A 60 13.34 6.74 -8.23
N PHE A 61 13.57 5.70 -9.03
CA PHE A 61 14.68 5.71 -9.99
C PHE A 61 14.53 6.75 -11.10
N ASN A 62 13.31 7.23 -11.37
CA ASN A 62 13.08 8.32 -12.32
C ASN A 62 13.42 9.73 -11.75
N GLY A 63 13.97 9.80 -10.53
CA GLY A 63 14.35 11.05 -9.88
C GLY A 63 13.21 11.74 -9.11
N LYS A 64 11.96 11.26 -9.24
CA LYS A 64 10.83 11.79 -8.47
C LYS A 64 10.97 11.43 -6.99
N VAL A 65 10.60 12.36 -6.12
CA VAL A 65 10.47 12.15 -4.68
C VAL A 65 9.02 12.32 -4.28
N VAL A 66 8.50 11.38 -3.51
CA VAL A 66 7.18 11.46 -2.87
C VAL A 66 7.41 11.61 -1.38
N THR A 67 6.89 12.69 -0.79
CA THR A 67 7.05 12.99 0.63
C THR A 67 5.71 12.88 1.34
N ARG A 68 5.68 12.27 2.52
CA ARG A 68 4.53 12.23 3.42
C ARG A 68 4.98 12.63 4.82
N ILE A 69 4.19 13.43 5.51
CA ILE A 69 4.39 13.75 6.92
C ILE A 69 3.27 13.08 7.69
N LEU A 70 3.62 12.28 8.69
CA LEU A 70 2.71 11.64 9.62
C LEU A 70 2.82 12.39 10.95
N GLN A 71 1.69 12.87 11.46
CA GLN A 71 1.58 13.33 12.84
C GLN A 71 1.56 12.12 13.80
N PRO A 72 1.77 12.32 15.10
CA PRO A 72 1.65 11.24 16.09
C PRO A 72 0.35 10.45 15.93
N GLY A 73 0.40 9.13 16.03
CA GLY A 73 -0.75 8.23 15.83
C GLY A 73 -1.10 7.93 14.36
N GLN A 74 -0.61 8.70 13.39
CA GLN A 74 -1.02 8.56 12.00
C GLN A 74 -0.26 7.44 11.29
N SER A 75 -0.98 6.76 10.40
CA SER A 75 -0.46 5.69 9.55
C SER A 75 -0.58 6.06 8.08
N PHE A 76 0.13 5.35 7.22
CA PHE A 76 0.12 5.57 5.78
C PHE A 76 0.62 4.37 5.00
N ALA A 77 0.02 4.09 3.85
CA ALA A 77 0.49 3.07 2.92
C ALA A 77 0.78 3.65 1.52
N PHE A 78 1.80 3.12 0.85
CA PHE A 78 2.23 3.57 -0.46
C PHE A 78 2.48 2.40 -1.39
N THR A 79 1.80 2.36 -2.53
CA THR A 79 2.10 1.41 -3.62
C THR A 79 2.91 2.11 -4.72
N GLY A 80 4.18 1.75 -4.83
CA GLY A 80 5.11 2.34 -5.76
C GLY A 80 5.52 1.39 -6.86
N ASP A 81 5.75 1.94 -8.05
CA ASP A 81 6.58 1.31 -9.07
C ASP A 81 7.90 2.08 -9.15
N ASN A 82 8.99 1.35 -9.42
CA ASN A 82 10.32 1.92 -9.58
C ASN A 82 10.86 2.60 -8.31
N VAL A 83 10.55 2.05 -7.12
CA VAL A 83 11.02 2.56 -5.83
C VAL A 83 12.49 2.20 -5.63
N ARG A 84 13.31 3.20 -5.32
CA ARG A 84 14.76 3.06 -5.13
C ARG A 84 15.15 3.08 -3.67
N LYS A 85 14.58 4.01 -2.90
CA LYS A 85 15.01 4.26 -1.53
C LYS A 85 13.86 4.84 -0.73
N ILE A 86 13.79 4.47 0.54
CA ILE A 86 12.89 5.06 1.51
C ILE A 86 13.72 5.64 2.65
N GLU A 87 13.50 6.92 2.90
CA GLU A 87 14.12 7.65 3.99
C GLU A 87 13.05 8.09 4.98
N VAL A 88 13.42 8.07 6.26
CA VAL A 88 12.57 8.54 7.35
C VAL A 88 13.33 9.57 8.17
N SER A 89 12.63 10.63 8.57
CA SER A 89 13.12 11.65 9.49
C SER A 89 12.15 11.80 10.65
N VAL A 90 12.64 11.75 11.88
CA VAL A 90 11.85 11.85 13.11
C VAL A 90 12.17 13.17 13.80
N ALA A 91 11.14 13.96 14.14
CA ALA A 91 11.34 15.35 14.56
C ALA A 91 11.76 15.53 16.04
N ASN A 92 11.28 14.69 16.97
CA ASN A 92 11.32 15.00 18.41
C ASN A 92 11.63 13.79 19.34
N GLY A 93 12.54 12.88 18.95
CA GLY A 93 12.93 11.72 19.76
C GLY A 93 12.71 10.39 19.02
N PRO A 94 12.83 9.24 19.70
CA PRO A 94 12.62 7.96 19.04
C PRO A 94 11.16 7.82 18.58
N ALA A 95 10.95 7.44 17.32
CA ALA A 95 9.65 7.02 16.83
C ALA A 95 9.33 5.59 17.30
N ASP A 96 8.06 5.21 17.27
CA ASP A 96 7.65 3.80 17.40
C ASP A 96 6.78 3.45 16.20
N LEU A 97 7.39 3.53 15.01
CA LEU A 97 6.70 3.39 13.74
C LEU A 97 6.94 1.98 13.20
N TYR A 98 5.89 1.17 13.17
CA TYR A 98 5.95 -0.17 12.61
C TYR A 98 5.93 -0.09 11.08
N PHE A 99 6.98 -0.59 10.45
CA PHE A 99 7.10 -0.62 9.00
C PHE A 99 6.93 -2.04 8.49
N GLU A 100 6.17 -2.19 7.42
CA GLU A 100 5.92 -3.46 6.73
C GLU A 100 6.02 -3.24 5.21
N LEU A 101 6.53 -4.24 4.49
CA LEU A 101 6.63 -4.17 3.03
C LEU A 101 6.22 -5.46 2.34
N CYS A 102 5.63 -5.31 1.16
CA CYS A 102 5.33 -6.37 0.21
C CYS A 102 5.90 -5.96 -1.14
N THR A 103 6.91 -6.67 -1.64
CA THR A 103 7.62 -6.26 -2.86
C THR A 103 7.73 -7.38 -3.89
N GLN A 104 7.90 -6.98 -5.14
CA GLN A 104 8.23 -7.85 -6.26
C GLN A 104 9.41 -7.26 -7.03
N THR A 105 10.45 -8.08 -7.17
CA THR A 105 11.65 -7.72 -7.91
C THR A 105 11.40 -7.77 -9.43
N LEU A 106 11.68 -6.68 -10.15
CA LEU A 106 11.38 -6.55 -11.59
C LEU A 106 12.51 -7.02 -12.52
N THR A 107 13.62 -7.56 -12.00
CA THR A 107 14.86 -7.76 -12.76
C THR A 107 15.07 -9.11 -13.39
N ASP A 108 14.16 -10.07 -13.27
CA ASP A 108 14.36 -11.31 -14.00
C ASP A 108 14.11 -11.06 -15.51
N ILE A 109 15.18 -10.98 -16.29
CA ILE A 109 15.15 -10.89 -17.76
C ILE A 109 14.32 -12.06 -18.34
N ASN A 110 14.23 -13.18 -17.61
CA ASN A 110 13.36 -14.31 -17.95
C ASN A 110 11.88 -14.04 -17.69
N CYS A 111 11.51 -13.15 -16.77
CA CYS A 111 10.13 -12.70 -16.55
C CYS A 111 9.65 -11.70 -17.60
N LYS A 112 10.56 -11.01 -18.31
CA LYS A 112 10.20 -10.17 -19.46
C LYS A 112 9.62 -10.99 -20.62
N GLN A 113 9.90 -12.30 -20.68
CA GLN A 113 9.43 -13.20 -21.72
C GLN A 113 8.23 -14.05 -21.27
N LYS A 114 7.14 -13.48 -20.73
CA LYS A 114 5.87 -14.21 -20.42
C LYS A 114 6.08 -15.64 -19.88
N ASN A 115 7.08 -15.82 -19.01
CA ASN A 115 7.39 -17.14 -18.49
C ASN A 115 6.28 -17.46 -17.48
N PRO A 116 5.53 -18.56 -17.61
CA PRO A 116 4.46 -18.92 -16.68
C PRO A 116 4.93 -19.10 -15.23
N CYS A 117 6.24 -19.09 -14.99
CA CYS A 117 6.84 -19.16 -13.64
C CYS A 117 6.99 -17.79 -12.96
N CYS A 118 6.64 -16.68 -13.62
CA CYS A 118 6.75 -15.33 -13.08
C CYS A 118 5.36 -14.79 -12.73
N PRO A 119 5.12 -14.27 -11.50
CA PRO A 119 3.86 -13.63 -11.21
C PRO A 119 3.69 -12.39 -12.08
N ASP A 120 2.62 -12.37 -12.88
CA ASP A 120 2.34 -11.28 -13.83
C ASP A 120 2.07 -9.93 -13.12
N SER A 121 1.71 -9.97 -11.84
CA SER A 121 1.24 -8.83 -11.04
C SER A 121 1.64 -8.97 -9.57
N LEU A 122 2.03 -7.85 -8.95
CA LEU A 122 2.16 -7.70 -7.50
C LEU A 122 0.77 -7.79 -6.86
N GLN A 123 0.59 -8.72 -5.93
CA GLN A 123 -0.58 -8.79 -5.07
C GLN A 123 -0.14 -8.64 -3.61
N CYS A 124 -0.67 -7.62 -2.95
CA CYS A 124 -0.36 -7.33 -1.55
C CYS A 124 -1.65 -7.23 -0.74
N THR A 125 -1.61 -7.80 0.45
CA THR A 125 -2.61 -7.58 1.50
C THR A 125 -1.95 -6.83 2.63
N PHE A 126 -2.67 -5.91 3.26
CA PHE A 126 -2.19 -5.26 4.48
C PHE A 126 -3.34 -4.90 5.40
N PHE A 127 -3.01 -4.72 6.67
CA PHE A 127 -3.88 -4.13 7.68
C PHE A 127 -3.18 -2.93 8.31
N SER A 128 -3.89 -1.82 8.48
CA SER A 128 -3.34 -0.66 9.20
C SER A 128 -4.43 0.05 9.97
N SER A 129 -4.09 0.44 11.19
CA SER A 129 -4.92 1.30 12.04
C SER A 129 -4.45 2.73 11.90
N TYR A 130 -5.39 3.67 11.82
CA TYR A 130 -5.15 5.08 11.63
C TYR A 130 -5.76 5.82 12.80
N TRP A 131 -4.91 6.41 13.64
CA TRP A 131 -5.31 7.22 14.77
C TRP A 131 -5.11 8.69 14.43
N ASN A 132 -5.75 9.56 15.23
CA ASN A 132 -5.64 11.00 15.08
C ASN A 132 -5.97 11.48 13.65
N ILE A 133 -7.03 10.91 13.09
CA ILE A 133 -7.55 11.36 11.79
C ILE A 133 -8.16 12.75 11.99
N PRO A 134 -7.71 13.74 11.23
CA PRO A 134 -8.23 15.09 11.32
C PRO A 134 -9.68 15.16 10.84
N ILE A 135 -10.43 16.10 11.41
CA ILE A 135 -11.87 16.25 11.22
C ILE A 135 -12.09 17.41 10.24
N ASN A 136 -13.11 17.30 9.39
CA ASN A 136 -13.48 18.28 8.37
C ASN A 136 -12.42 18.50 7.28
N GLU A 137 -11.53 17.52 7.05
CA GLU A 137 -10.57 17.56 5.94
C GLU A 137 -10.31 16.16 5.35
N ASP A 138 -9.83 16.15 4.11
CA ASP A 138 -9.48 14.91 3.40
C ASP A 138 -8.15 14.35 3.92
N PHE A 139 -8.22 13.21 4.60
CA PHE A 139 -7.06 12.51 5.12
C PHE A 139 -6.67 11.33 4.22
N LEU A 140 -5.48 11.42 3.63
CA LEU A 140 -4.93 10.39 2.73
C LEU A 140 -4.37 9.20 3.53
N LEU A 141 -5.02 8.04 3.36
CA LEU A 141 -4.66 6.76 4.00
C LEU A 141 -3.68 5.96 3.14
N TRP A 142 -3.92 5.91 1.84
CA TRP A 142 -3.11 5.17 0.89
C TRP A 142 -2.99 5.91 -0.44
N GLN A 143 -1.84 5.78 -1.11
CA GLN A 143 -1.68 6.27 -2.49
C GLN A 143 -0.83 5.33 -3.35
N SER A 144 -1.00 5.44 -4.65
CA SER A 144 -0.24 4.69 -5.65
C SER A 144 0.31 5.56 -6.77
N THR A 145 1.48 5.20 -7.28
CA THR A 145 2.03 5.78 -8.53
C THR A 145 1.63 5.01 -9.77
N VAL A 146 0.99 3.85 -9.63
CA VAL A 146 0.53 3.00 -10.73
C VAL A 146 -0.94 2.61 -10.55
N PRO A 147 -1.68 2.30 -11.62
CA PRO A 147 -3.05 1.82 -11.49
C PRO A 147 -3.11 0.51 -10.70
N VAL A 148 -3.98 0.47 -9.69
CA VAL A 148 -4.22 -0.70 -8.82
C VAL A 148 -5.70 -1.08 -8.85
N THR A 149 -5.98 -2.38 -8.86
CA THR A 149 -7.32 -2.94 -8.65
C THR A 149 -7.36 -3.65 -7.31
N GLY A 150 -8.51 -3.62 -6.63
CA GLY A 150 -8.63 -4.32 -5.37
C GLY A 150 -9.83 -3.90 -4.55
N SER A 151 -9.70 -4.13 -3.25
CA SER A 151 -10.71 -3.77 -2.26
C SER A 151 -10.08 -3.14 -1.02
N PHE A 152 -10.81 -2.21 -0.43
CA PHE A 152 -10.58 -1.72 0.92
C PHE A 152 -11.76 -2.11 1.80
N GLU A 153 -11.50 -2.78 2.90
CA GLU A 153 -12.44 -2.92 4.00
C GLU A 153 -12.10 -1.85 5.02
N ILE A 154 -13.04 -0.92 5.24
CA ILE A 154 -12.87 0.21 6.15
C ILE A 154 -13.76 -0.04 7.35
N ASN A 155 -13.15 -0.09 8.51
CA ASN A 155 -13.80 -0.39 9.77
C ASN A 155 -13.67 0.81 10.71
N PRO A 156 -14.74 1.63 10.84
CA PRO A 156 -14.80 2.69 11.84
C PRO A 156 -14.64 2.12 13.25
N SER A 157 -13.88 2.79 14.12
CA SER A 157 -13.76 2.36 15.51
C SER A 157 -15.12 2.29 16.21
N GLN A 158 -15.32 1.28 17.07
CA GLN A 158 -16.51 1.18 17.93
C GLN A 158 -16.62 2.35 18.93
N LEU A 159 -15.55 3.13 19.11
CA LEU A 159 -15.55 4.33 19.92
C LEU A 159 -16.22 5.53 19.21
N LEU A 160 -16.45 5.43 17.89
CA LEU A 160 -17.16 6.47 17.15
C LEU A 160 -18.68 6.35 17.39
N PRO A 161 -19.39 7.47 17.60
CA PRO A 161 -20.84 7.47 17.60
C PRO A 161 -21.39 6.87 16.29
N GLN A 162 -22.43 6.04 16.39
CA GLN A 162 -22.98 5.31 15.23
C GLN A 162 -23.55 6.22 14.13
N GLU A 163 -23.87 7.46 14.46
CA GLU A 163 -24.41 8.47 13.55
C GLU A 163 -23.31 9.19 12.75
N VAL A 164 -22.03 8.95 13.06
CA VAL A 164 -20.92 9.62 12.37
C VAL A 164 -20.74 9.03 10.99
N GLU A 165 -20.97 9.88 9.99
CA GLU A 165 -20.74 9.57 8.59
C GLU A 165 -19.27 9.79 8.22
N ILE A 166 -18.68 8.77 7.61
CA ILE A 166 -17.33 8.82 7.03
C ILE A 166 -17.46 8.81 5.52
N ASN A 167 -17.01 9.88 4.88
CA ASN A 167 -16.92 9.94 3.42
C ASN A 167 -15.61 9.30 2.98
N VAL A 168 -15.71 8.15 2.32
CA VAL A 168 -14.60 7.44 1.71
C VAL A 168 -14.48 7.87 0.26
N ILE A 169 -13.27 8.28 -0.14
CA ILE A 169 -12.99 8.78 -1.49
C ILE A 169 -11.85 7.97 -2.10
N ILE A 170 -12.15 7.19 -3.15
CA ILE A 170 -11.16 6.49 -3.95
C ILE A 170 -10.90 7.30 -5.22
N LYS A 171 -9.74 7.95 -5.29
CA LYS A 171 -9.27 8.62 -6.50
C LYS A 171 -8.85 7.58 -7.53
N ARG A 172 -9.17 7.79 -8.79
CA ARG A 172 -8.79 6.88 -9.89
C ARG A 172 -7.98 7.57 -10.98
N PHE A 173 -7.16 6.80 -11.69
CA PHE A 173 -6.44 7.27 -12.87
C PHE A 173 -7.40 7.37 -14.06
N ASN A 174 -7.50 8.57 -14.65
CA ASN A 174 -8.27 8.84 -15.86
C ASN A 174 -9.75 8.40 -15.79
N GLN A 175 -10.31 8.33 -14.58
CA GLN A 175 -11.68 7.92 -14.31
C GLN A 175 -12.25 8.79 -13.19
N PRO A 176 -13.58 8.95 -13.10
CA PRO A 176 -14.22 9.67 -11.99
C PRO A 176 -13.87 9.04 -10.65
N ASP A 177 -13.88 9.80 -9.58
CA ASP A 177 -13.67 9.24 -8.24
C ASP A 177 -14.83 8.32 -7.82
N VAL A 178 -14.57 7.35 -6.96
CA VAL A 178 -15.62 6.62 -6.23
C VAL A 178 -15.76 7.30 -4.87
N VAL A 179 -16.98 7.69 -4.52
CA VAL A 179 -17.29 8.32 -3.24
C VAL A 179 -18.40 7.51 -2.59
N GLU A 180 -18.18 7.06 -1.37
CA GLU A 180 -19.16 6.34 -0.57
C GLU A 180 -19.18 6.89 0.86
N THR A 181 -20.38 7.11 1.39
CA THR A 181 -20.59 7.50 2.78
C THR A 181 -20.90 6.26 3.59
N ILE A 182 -20.15 6.02 4.67
CA ILE A 182 -20.27 4.83 5.50
C ILE A 182 -20.47 5.21 6.97
N THR A 183 -21.23 4.39 7.70
CA THR A 183 -21.42 4.49 9.16
C THR A 183 -21.00 3.20 9.88
N SER A 184 -20.62 2.17 9.13
CA SER A 184 -20.24 0.86 9.64
C SER A 184 -19.22 0.20 8.71
N THR A 185 -18.68 -0.94 9.13
CA THR A 185 -17.69 -1.69 8.35
C THR A 185 -18.18 -1.95 6.93
N THR A 186 -17.44 -1.43 5.96
CA THR A 186 -17.84 -1.46 4.54
C THR A 186 -16.67 -1.91 3.68
N VAL A 187 -16.95 -2.76 2.69
CA VAL A 187 -15.98 -3.22 1.70
C VAL A 187 -16.23 -2.52 0.37
N ILE A 188 -15.30 -1.68 -0.05
CA ILE A 188 -15.39 -0.92 -1.28
C ILE A 188 -14.41 -1.52 -2.29
N ARG A 189 -14.92 -1.87 -3.47
CA ARG A 189 -14.13 -2.45 -4.57
C ARG A 189 -13.97 -1.44 -5.68
N SER A 190 -12.77 -1.33 -6.23
CA SER A 190 -12.52 -0.43 -7.34
C SER A 190 -11.32 -0.86 -8.19
N GLU A 191 -11.19 -0.20 -9.33
CA GLU A 191 -10.14 -0.42 -10.33
C GLU A 191 -9.45 0.90 -10.66
N ASN A 192 -8.25 0.83 -11.26
CA ASN A 192 -7.47 2.01 -11.62
C ASN A 192 -7.27 2.99 -10.46
N MET A 193 -7.20 2.47 -9.22
CA MET A 193 -7.11 3.26 -8.01
C MET A 193 -5.76 3.97 -7.94
N LYS A 194 -5.80 5.21 -7.47
CA LYS A 194 -4.67 6.12 -7.29
C LYS A 194 -4.48 6.52 -5.84
N ALA A 195 -5.57 6.72 -5.09
CA ALA A 195 -5.51 7.09 -3.69
C ALA A 195 -6.79 6.69 -2.95
N LEU A 196 -6.66 6.45 -1.66
CA LEU A 196 -7.75 6.28 -0.71
C LEU A 196 -7.67 7.43 0.31
N LEU A 197 -8.73 8.21 0.38
CA LEU A 197 -8.91 9.28 1.36
C LEU A 197 -10.17 9.02 2.17
N VAL A 198 -10.20 9.56 3.38
CA VAL A 198 -11.40 9.67 4.19
C VAL A 198 -11.62 11.10 4.62
N ASN A 199 -12.87 11.49 4.78
CA ASN A 199 -13.26 12.76 5.38
C ASN A 199 -14.34 12.46 6.42
N ILE A 200 -14.09 12.89 7.65
CA ILE A 200 -14.99 12.68 8.78
C ILE A 200 -15.43 14.05 9.25
N SER A 201 -16.74 14.26 9.31
CA SER A 201 -17.34 15.55 9.70
C SER A 201 -18.03 15.44 11.06
N ASN A 202 -18.20 16.58 11.73
CA ASN A 202 -19.03 16.72 12.94
C ASN A 202 -18.64 15.81 14.11
N LEU A 203 -17.34 15.60 14.33
CA LEU A 203 -16.81 14.86 15.47
C LEU A 203 -16.03 15.80 16.40
N GLU A 204 -16.11 15.60 17.72
CA GLU A 204 -15.40 16.44 18.70
C GLU A 204 -13.93 16.02 18.88
N ASN A 205 -13.64 14.73 18.74
CA ASN A 205 -12.31 14.15 18.95
C ASN A 205 -11.78 13.53 17.66
N PRO A 206 -10.46 13.48 17.44
CA PRO A 206 -9.88 12.81 16.28
C PRO A 206 -10.35 11.36 16.17
N ALA A 207 -10.70 10.94 14.96
CA ALA A 207 -11.25 9.62 14.74
C ALA A 207 -10.18 8.53 14.69
N VAL A 208 -10.62 7.30 14.94
CA VAL A 208 -9.84 6.09 14.74
C VAL A 208 -10.58 5.20 13.75
N LEU A 209 -9.87 4.69 12.75
CA LEU A 209 -10.36 3.65 11.85
C LEU A 209 -9.27 2.62 11.57
N SER A 210 -9.69 1.46 11.09
CA SER A 210 -8.77 0.48 10.52
C SER A 210 -9.13 0.18 9.08
N VAL A 211 -8.11 -0.10 8.28
CA VAL A 211 -8.25 -0.49 6.88
C VAL A 211 -7.54 -1.81 6.65
N SER A 212 -8.28 -2.77 6.12
CA SER A 212 -7.72 -3.96 5.48
C SER A 212 -7.77 -3.76 3.97
N ALA A 213 -6.67 -4.01 3.27
CA ALA A 213 -6.61 -3.88 1.83
C ALA A 213 -6.20 -5.19 1.17
N CYS A 214 -6.78 -5.47 0.01
CA CYS A 214 -6.31 -6.51 -0.91
C CYS A 214 -6.13 -5.86 -2.27
N LEU A 215 -4.86 -5.62 -2.63
CA LEU A 215 -4.48 -4.81 -3.78
C LEU A 215 -3.68 -5.63 -4.77
N ARG A 216 -3.99 -5.44 -6.05
CA ARG A 216 -3.28 -6.02 -7.17
C ARG A 216 -2.94 -4.90 -8.16
N ASP A 217 -1.69 -4.77 -8.54
CA ASP A 217 -1.33 -3.83 -9.59
C ASP A 217 -1.95 -4.26 -10.93
N GLN A 218 -2.30 -3.29 -11.77
CA GLN A 218 -2.74 -3.60 -13.12
C GLN A 218 -1.52 -3.79 -14.02
N VAL A 219 -1.40 -4.97 -14.60
CA VAL A 219 -0.45 -5.21 -15.68
C VAL A 219 -0.89 -4.38 -16.86
N ASN A 220 -0.11 -3.34 -17.20
CA ASN A 220 -0.31 -2.63 -18.45
C ASN A 220 -0.20 -3.64 -19.58
N LYS A 221 -1.34 -4.09 -20.12
CA LYS A 221 -1.38 -4.68 -21.46
C LYS A 221 -0.91 -3.56 -22.37
N LYS A 222 0.37 -3.54 -22.73
CA LYS A 222 0.83 -2.75 -23.88
C LYS A 222 -0.10 -3.13 -25.00
N SER A 223 -0.95 -2.19 -25.41
CA SER A 223 -1.73 -2.31 -26.63
C SER A 223 -0.77 -2.73 -27.71
N LYS A 224 -0.97 -3.93 -28.27
CA LYS A 224 -0.33 -4.29 -29.52
C LYS A 224 -0.84 -3.28 -30.53
N SER A 225 -0.01 -2.31 -30.91
CA SER A 225 -0.19 -1.60 -32.18
C SER A 225 0.23 -2.54 -33.30
#